data_AF-E6XCK4-F1
#
_entry.id   AF-E6XCK4-F1
#
_cell.length_a   1.000
_cell.length_b   1.000
_cell.length_c   1.000
_cell.angle_alpha   90.00
_cell.angle_beta   90.00
_cell.angle_gamma   90.00
#
_symmetry.space_group_name_H-M   'P 1'
#
loop_
_entity.id
_entity.type
_entity.pdbx_description
1 polymer ?
#
loop_
_entity_poly.entity_id
_entity_poly.type
_entity_poly.pdbx_seq_one_letter_code
_entity_poly.pdbx_strand_id
1 'polypeptide(L)'
;MTIPGAMLGNDKAPKVVESYWMDEHGQEKIQEIMYGEKASIFVLTEHMDPGESLSISVKEKDDLTIDGEQSVLKFSGTVKADGTAELKPLETIEEWNKDNTDTHE
;
A
#
# COMPACT_ATOMS: atom_id res chain seq x y z
N MET A 1 10.18 -36.58 29.17
CA MET A 1 10.79 -36.68 27.84
C MET A 1 10.23 -35.54 27.01
N THR A 2 10.93 -34.41 27.00
CA THR A 2 10.54 -33.20 26.26
C THR A 2 10.96 -33.37 24.81
N ILE A 3 10.03 -33.18 23.88
CA ILE A 3 10.29 -33.24 22.44
C ILE A 3 11.17 -32.04 22.08
N PRO A 4 12.43 -32.22 21.65
CA PRO A 4 13.25 -31.12 21.17
C PRO A 4 12.91 -30.93 19.69
N GLY A 5 12.13 -29.90 19.37
CA GLY A 5 11.77 -29.64 17.97
C GLY A 5 10.78 -28.51 17.72
N ALA A 6 10.12 -27.99 18.75
CA ALA A 6 9.31 -26.79 18.62
C ALA A 6 10.01 -25.65 19.37
N MET A 7 10.79 -24.83 18.65
CA MET A 7 11.23 -23.45 18.97
C MET A 7 12.60 -23.17 18.33
N LEU A 8 12.67 -23.23 17.00
CA LEU A 8 13.60 -22.42 16.22
C LEU A 8 12.77 -21.84 15.07
N GLY A 9 11.89 -20.90 15.43
CA GLY A 9 11.15 -20.12 14.44
C GLY A 9 12.16 -19.44 13.52
N ASN A 10 11.90 -19.51 12.21
CA ASN A 10 12.72 -18.88 11.19
C ASN A 10 12.67 -17.35 11.37
N ASP A 11 13.55 -16.81 12.20
CA ASP A 11 13.70 -15.39 12.55
C ASP A 11 14.20 -14.52 11.36
N LYS A 12 14.05 -15.03 10.13
CA LYS A 12 14.45 -14.42 8.86
C LYS A 12 13.39 -14.57 7.77
N ALA A 13 12.14 -14.84 8.15
CA ALA A 13 11.05 -14.88 7.18
C ALA A 13 10.78 -13.46 6.64
N PRO A 14 10.54 -13.30 5.32
CA PRO A 14 10.11 -12.03 4.73
C PRO A 14 8.93 -11.43 5.50
N LYS A 15 9.04 -10.14 5.83
CA LYS A 15 8.05 -9.48 6.69
C LYS A 15 7.86 -8.02 6.30
N VAL A 16 6.61 -7.56 6.39
CA VAL A 16 6.27 -6.14 6.40
C VAL A 16 6.37 -5.60 7.83
N VAL A 17 7.17 -4.56 8.03
CA VAL A 17 7.39 -3.90 9.32
C VAL A 17 6.44 -2.74 9.51
N GLU A 18 6.29 -1.91 8.49
CA GLU A 18 5.48 -0.69 8.54
C GLU A 18 4.84 -0.45 7.16
N SER A 19 3.61 0.08 7.17
CA SER A 19 2.97 0.66 5.99
C SER A 19 2.53 2.08 6.34
N TYR A 20 2.86 3.05 5.49
CA TYR A 20 2.57 4.45 5.73
C TYR A 20 2.28 5.20 4.43
N TRP A 21 1.52 6.29 4.55
CA TRP A 21 1.25 7.20 3.43
C TRP A 21 2.27 8.33 3.44
N MET A 22 2.70 8.73 2.25
CA MET A 22 3.48 9.93 2.01
C MET A 22 2.71 10.88 1.10
N ASP A 23 3.01 12.18 1.20
CA ASP A 23 2.51 13.18 0.25
C ASP A 23 2.87 12.87 -1.22
N GLU A 24 2.34 13.65 -2.15
CA GLU A 24 2.56 13.47 -3.59
C GLU A 24 4.04 13.54 -4.02
N HIS A 25 4.88 14.16 -3.20
CA HIS A 25 6.31 14.34 -3.45
C HIS A 25 7.16 13.29 -2.72
N GLY A 26 6.55 12.43 -1.89
CA GLY A 26 7.25 11.45 -1.08
C GLY A 26 8.13 12.08 0.01
N GLN A 27 7.79 13.27 0.51
CA GLN A 27 8.63 13.99 1.47
C GLN A 27 8.15 13.84 2.92
N GLU A 28 6.85 13.96 3.17
CA GLU A 28 6.29 13.89 4.51
C GLU A 28 5.34 12.70 4.68
N LYS A 29 5.42 12.03 5.84
CA LYS A 29 4.44 11.03 6.25
C LYS A 29 3.13 11.73 6.62
N ILE A 30 2.04 11.29 6.01
CA ILE A 30 0.70 11.85 6.25
C ILE A 30 -0.24 10.80 6.83
N GLN A 31 -1.24 11.26 7.56
CA GLN A 31 -2.29 10.40 8.15
C GLN A 31 -3.65 10.62 7.51
N GLU A 32 -3.82 11.75 6.83
CA GLU A 32 -5.06 12.21 6.23
C GLU A 32 -4.73 12.90 4.90
N ILE A 33 -5.66 12.86 3.95
CA ILE A 33 -5.57 13.58 2.68
C ILE A 33 -6.87 14.37 2.52
N MET A 34 -6.80 15.60 2.01
CA MET A 34 -7.98 16.34 1.61
C MET A 34 -8.40 16.01 0.17
N TYR A 35 -9.65 16.31 -0.16
CA TYR A 35 -10.16 16.11 -1.51
C TYR A 35 -9.30 16.87 -2.54
N GLY A 36 -8.85 16.16 -3.57
CA GLY A 36 -7.96 16.68 -4.62
C GLY A 36 -6.47 16.51 -4.35
N GLU A 37 -6.07 16.13 -3.14
CA GLU A 37 -4.67 15.80 -2.82
C GLU A 37 -4.31 14.37 -3.23
N LYS A 38 -3.02 14.12 -3.45
CA LYS A 38 -2.50 12.80 -3.82
C LYS A 38 -1.55 12.30 -2.75
N ALA A 39 -1.59 10.99 -2.56
CA ALA A 39 -0.72 10.29 -1.63
C ALA A 39 -0.16 9.02 -2.26
N SER A 40 1.03 8.63 -1.83
CA SER A 40 1.67 7.37 -2.21
C SER A 40 1.83 6.49 -1.00
N ILE A 41 1.56 5.19 -1.14
CA ILE A 41 1.78 4.22 -0.06
C ILE A 41 3.19 3.66 -0.15
N PHE A 42 3.86 3.65 1.01
CA PHE A 42 5.17 3.08 1.20
C PHE A 42 5.10 1.95 2.22
N VAL A 43 5.97 0.96 2.02
CA VAL A 43 6.10 -0.18 2.91
C VAL A 43 7.57 -0.37 3.26
N LEU A 44 7.85 -0.53 4.56
CA LEU A 44 9.15 -0.96 5.05
C LEU A 44 9.11 -2.47 5.28
N THR A 45 10.09 -3.19 4.74
CA THR A 45 10.19 -4.64 4.84
C THR A 45 11.48 -5.07 5.55
N GLU A 46 11.44 -6.26 6.14
CA GLU A 46 12.59 -6.95 6.70
C GLU A 46 12.73 -8.31 6.00
N HIS A 47 13.98 -8.74 5.80
CA HIS A 47 14.31 -10.02 5.17
C HIS A 47 13.74 -10.20 3.76
N MET A 48 13.54 -9.11 3.03
CA MET A 48 13.27 -9.10 1.60
C MET A 48 14.48 -8.55 0.86
N ASP A 49 14.82 -9.21 -0.24
CA ASP A 49 15.95 -8.81 -1.07
C ASP A 49 15.55 -7.65 -2.00
N PRO A 50 16.48 -6.72 -2.30
CA PRO A 50 16.23 -5.67 -3.29
C PRO A 50 15.85 -6.29 -4.64
N GLY A 51 14.78 -5.79 -5.27
CA GLY A 51 14.24 -6.36 -6.50
C GLY A 51 13.06 -7.31 -6.30
N GLU A 52 12.79 -7.76 -5.07
CA GLU A 52 11.60 -8.56 -4.79
C GLU A 52 10.31 -7.73 -4.92
N SER A 53 9.25 -8.38 -5.43
CA SER A 53 7.95 -7.74 -5.62
C SER A 53 7.06 -7.92 -4.39
N LEU A 54 6.30 -6.87 -4.11
CA LEU A 54 5.34 -6.78 -3.03
C LEU A 54 4.00 -6.30 -3.60
N SER A 55 2.91 -6.83 -3.09
CA SER A 55 1.57 -6.31 -3.37
C SER A 55 0.75 -6.25 -2.09
N ILE A 56 -0.02 -5.17 -1.95
CA ILE A 56 -0.98 -4.99 -0.86
C ILE A 56 -2.37 -4.74 -1.42
N SER A 57 -3.38 -5.05 -0.62
CA SER A 57 -4.78 -4.76 -0.90
C SER A 57 -5.31 -3.84 0.20
N VAL A 58 -5.73 -2.64 -0.19
CA VAL A 58 -6.34 -1.64 0.69
C VAL A 58 -7.85 -1.73 0.50
N LYS A 59 -8.59 -1.86 1.60
CA LYS A 59 -10.05 -1.81 1.60
C LYS A 59 -10.50 -0.66 2.48
N GLU A 60 -11.57 -0.01 2.07
CA GLU A 60 -12.28 0.93 2.92
C GLU A 60 -12.83 0.22 4.17
N LYS A 61 -12.95 0.98 5.25
CA LYS A 61 -13.56 0.49 6.48
C LYS A 61 -15.07 0.71 6.38
N ASP A 62 -15.85 -0.10 7.10
CA ASP A 62 -17.30 0.08 7.22
C ASP A 62 -18.11 -0.14 5.93
N ASP A 63 -17.60 -1.02 5.03
CA ASP A 63 -18.21 -1.40 3.75
C ASP A 63 -18.54 -0.21 2.81
N LEU A 64 -17.85 0.91 3.03
CA LEU A 64 -17.86 2.03 2.09
C LEU A 64 -17.17 1.61 0.79
N THR A 65 -17.69 2.09 -0.33
CA THR A 65 -17.07 1.88 -1.63
C THR A 65 -16.11 3.02 -1.94
N ILE A 66 -14.88 2.64 -2.30
CA ILE A 66 -13.94 3.53 -2.95
C ILE A 66 -14.54 3.84 -4.32
N ASP A 67 -14.73 5.12 -4.61
CA ASP A 67 -15.31 5.63 -5.85
C ASP A 67 -16.71 5.08 -6.18
N GLY A 68 -17.50 4.71 -5.16
CA GLY A 68 -18.87 4.22 -5.38
C GLY A 68 -18.96 2.78 -5.88
N GLU A 69 -17.87 2.20 -6.40
CA GLU A 69 -17.88 0.91 -7.12
C GLU A 69 -16.87 -0.12 -6.60
N GLN A 70 -15.74 0.30 -6.02
CA GLN A 70 -14.64 -0.60 -5.66
C GLN A 70 -14.52 -0.77 -4.14
N SER A 71 -14.53 -2.00 -3.65
CA SER A 71 -14.31 -2.28 -2.23
C SER A 71 -12.83 -2.48 -1.89
N VAL A 72 -11.97 -2.69 -2.89
CA VAL A 72 -10.54 -3.01 -2.70
C VAL A 72 -9.69 -2.41 -3.81
N LEU A 73 -8.70 -1.60 -3.43
CA LEU A 73 -7.61 -1.15 -4.30
C LEU A 73 -6.37 -2.03 -4.10
N LYS A 74 -5.72 -2.40 -5.19
CA LYS A 74 -4.47 -3.18 -5.13
C LYS A 74 -3.30 -2.31 -5.54
N PHE A 75 -2.23 -2.38 -4.77
CA PHE A 75 -0.98 -1.69 -5.04
C PHE A 75 0.14 -2.71 -5.19
N SER A 76 1.15 -2.37 -5.99
CA SER A 76 2.36 -3.19 -6.15
C SER A 76 3.61 -2.34 -6.31
N GLY A 77 4.73 -2.90 -5.92
CA GLY A 77 6.03 -2.26 -6.08
C GLY A 77 7.16 -3.24 -5.81
N THR A 78 8.38 -2.71 -5.86
CA THR A 78 9.61 -3.48 -5.73
C THR A 78 10.40 -2.96 -4.54
N VAL A 79 10.97 -3.88 -3.75
CA VAL A 79 11.82 -3.55 -2.62
C VAL A 79 13.12 -2.89 -3.10
N LYS A 80 13.41 -1.71 -2.56
CA LYS A 80 14.62 -0.91 -2.78
C LYS A 80 15.73 -1.42 -1.86
N ALA A 81 16.97 -0.96 -2.10
CA ALA A 81 18.15 -1.38 -1.35
C ALA A 81 18.08 -1.06 0.16
N ASP A 82 17.26 -0.10 0.55
CA ASP A 82 17.02 0.31 1.95
C ASP A 82 15.89 -0.48 2.63
N GLY A 83 15.32 -1.48 1.95
CA GLY A 83 14.19 -2.26 2.46
C GLY A 83 12.82 -1.58 2.29
N THR A 84 12.76 -0.40 1.67
CA THR A 84 11.48 0.27 1.39
C THR A 84 10.92 -0.11 0.03
N ALA A 85 9.61 -0.04 -0.13
CA ALA A 85 8.94 -0.18 -1.42
C ALA A 85 7.88 0.91 -1.56
N GLU A 86 7.97 1.69 -2.62
CA GLU A 86 6.94 2.63 -3.05
C GLU A 86 5.97 1.86 -3.94
N LEU A 87 4.69 1.85 -3.58
CA LEU A 87 3.71 1.06 -4.30
C LEU A 87 2.85 1.94 -5.18
N LYS A 88 2.69 1.50 -6.42
CA LYS A 88 1.83 2.13 -7.40
C LYS A 88 0.52 1.34 -7.48
N PRO A 89 -0.62 2.01 -7.70
CA PRO A 89 -1.86 1.30 -7.98
C PRO A 89 -1.63 0.37 -9.17
N LEU A 90 -2.05 -0.89 -9.03
CA LEU A 90 -2.21 -1.75 -10.20
C LEU A 90 -3.36 -1.16 -10.99
N GLU A 91 -3.11 -0.67 -12.20
CA GLU A 91 -4.10 0.03 -13.03
C GLU A 91 -5.48 -0.64 -12.95
N THR A 92 -6.38 0.00 -12.23
CA THR A 92 -7.81 -0.29 -12.24
C THR A 92 -8.43 0.77 -13.12
N ILE A 93 -8.98 0.32 -14.26
CA ILE A 93 -9.78 1.02 -15.28
C ILE A 93 -9.73 2.55 -15.15
N GLU A 94 -8.90 3.17 -16.00
CA GLU A 94 -8.69 4.61 -16.15
C GLU A 94 -10.01 5.41 -16.13
N GLU A 95 -10.17 6.32 -15.17
CA GLU A 95 -10.76 7.67 -15.29
C GLU A 95 -11.04 8.30 -13.90
N TRP A 96 -10.02 8.35 -13.04
CA TRP A 96 -10.14 8.73 -11.63
C TRP A 96 -10.06 10.25 -11.35
N ASN A 97 -10.05 11.11 -12.38
CA ASN A 97 -9.85 12.56 -12.17
C ASN A 97 -10.54 13.46 -13.22
N LYS A 98 -11.72 13.07 -13.72
CA LYS A 98 -12.60 14.03 -14.39
C LYS A 98 -13.50 14.66 -13.34
N ASP A 99 -13.20 15.92 -13.05
CA ASP A 99 -14.12 16.86 -12.42
C ASP A 99 -15.52 16.65 -13.01
N ASN A 100 -16.47 16.18 -12.22
CA ASN A 100 -17.88 16.33 -12.52
C ASN A 100 -18.20 17.82 -12.29
N THR A 101 -17.73 18.68 -13.19
CA THR A 101 -18.30 20.02 -13.32
C THR A 101 -19.74 19.84 -13.77
N ASP A 102 -20.61 19.89 -12.76
CA ASP A 102 -22.01 20.27 -12.83
C ASP A 102 -22.23 21.22 -14.02
N THR A 103 -22.84 20.71 -15.09
CA THR A 103 -23.55 21.56 -16.04
C THR A 103 -25.00 21.12 -15.99
N HIS A 104 -25.72 21.71 -15.04
CA HIS A 104 -27.13 22.03 -15.19
C HIS A 104 -27.33 22.69 -16.56
N GLU A 105 -28.23 22.13 -17.38
CA GLU A 105 -29.19 22.86 -18.21
C GLU A 105 -30.34 21.93 -18.67
#